data_AF-A0A7C6J9D5-F1
#
_entry.id   AF-A0A7C6J9D5-F1
#
_cell.length_a   1.000
_cell.length_b   1.000
_cell.length_c   1.000
_cell.angle_alpha   90.00
_cell.angle_beta   90.00
_cell.angle_gamma   90.00
#
_symmetry.space_group_name_H-M   'P 1'
#
loop_
_entity.id
_entity.type
_entity.pdbx_description
1 polymer ?
#
loop_
_entity_poly.entity_id
_entity_poly.type
_entity_poly.pdbx_seq_one_letter_code
_entity_poly.pdbx_strand_id
1 'polypeptide(L)'
;PSPNEGVSALHKLMREFSREKGFKLYDIGEGVCHQLLPESGEVGPGSLVIGADSHTCTYGALNAFSTGVGSTDLAGGLISGKMWFKVPGTIKFVCNGVLPPGVYSKDLILYLIGRVTADGATYMAVEFTGEAIGALSQEARFTISNMAIEMGAKAGLMEADDKTFAWLRRFTSRKFTPVTADPDAVYARVLECDAAKLEPQVARPHRVDNVVPVSGAAGKPVQQAVIGTCTNGRLEDLRIAAGILGGRKIHRDVRLIVAPSSRRVFLDAMAEGIIQTLVEAGAVMVTPGCGPCVGTHNGVPSDGETVISTANRNFKGRMGNSNAEIYLASPATVAASAVTGKITDPREFI
;
A
#
# COMPACT_ATOMS: atom_id res chain seq x y z
N PRO A 1 -0.73 -16.61 10.18
CA PRO A 1 -0.41 -18.04 10.37
C PRO A 1 -0.21 -18.75 9.04
N SER A 2 0.56 -19.85 9.00
CA SER A 2 0.59 -20.69 7.79
C SER A 2 -0.81 -21.27 7.54
N PRO A 3 -1.34 -21.19 6.31
CA PRO A 3 -2.68 -21.69 6.00
C PRO A 3 -2.73 -23.18 5.68
N ASN A 4 -1.57 -23.80 5.43
CA ASN A 4 -1.46 -25.22 5.11
C ASN A 4 -0.05 -25.74 5.47
N GLU A 5 0.13 -27.06 5.37
CA GLU A 5 1.38 -27.75 5.68
C GLU A 5 2.56 -27.28 4.81
N GLY A 6 2.36 -27.09 3.51
CA GLY A 6 3.42 -26.64 2.60
C GLY A 6 3.99 -25.28 2.99
N VAL A 7 3.15 -24.33 3.39
CA VAL A 7 3.61 -23.03 3.90
C VAL A 7 4.28 -23.17 5.26
N SER A 8 3.82 -24.08 6.14
CA SER A 8 4.51 -24.38 7.41
C SER A 8 5.93 -24.91 7.18
N ALA A 9 6.11 -25.79 6.18
CA ALA A 9 7.42 -26.29 5.79
C ALA A 9 8.33 -25.17 5.27
N LEU A 10 7.80 -24.24 4.46
CA LEU A 10 8.53 -23.05 4.02
C LEU A 10 8.95 -22.15 5.20
N HIS A 11 8.07 -21.94 6.19
CA HIS A 11 8.44 -21.19 7.40
C HIS A 11 9.59 -21.85 8.17
N LYS A 12 9.57 -23.19 8.31
CA LYS A 12 10.67 -23.94 8.93
C LYS A 12 11.97 -23.75 8.16
N LEU A 13 11.94 -23.93 6.83
CA LEU A 13 13.09 -23.76 5.94
C LEU A 13 13.70 -22.35 6.07
N MET A 14 12.87 -21.30 6.08
CA MET A 14 13.35 -19.92 6.21
C MET A 14 13.97 -19.64 7.59
N ARG A 15 13.42 -20.21 8.67
CA ARG A 15 14.03 -20.11 10.00
C ARG A 15 15.38 -20.80 10.08
N GLU A 16 15.50 -21.99 9.48
CA GLU A 16 16.77 -22.73 9.40
C GLU A 16 17.81 -21.95 8.60
N PHE A 17 17.45 -21.51 7.40
CA PHE A 17 18.33 -20.71 6.55
C PHE A 17 18.78 -19.41 7.23
N SER A 18 17.86 -18.70 7.90
CA SER A 18 18.20 -17.46 8.60
C SER A 18 19.19 -17.69 9.74
N ARG A 19 19.04 -18.79 10.50
CA ARG A 19 20.00 -19.15 11.56
C ARG A 19 21.36 -19.53 10.99
N GLU A 20 21.38 -20.32 9.92
CA GLU A 20 22.62 -20.76 9.27
C GLU A 20 23.42 -19.57 8.72
N LYS A 21 22.74 -18.58 8.12
CA LYS A 21 23.38 -17.41 7.51
C LYS A 21 23.53 -16.21 8.45
N GLY A 22 23.01 -16.28 9.67
CA GLY A 22 23.01 -15.17 10.62
C GLY A 22 22.14 -13.99 10.18
N PHE A 23 21.13 -14.22 9.33
CA PHE A 23 20.21 -13.17 8.90
C PHE A 23 19.18 -12.86 9.98
N LYS A 24 18.70 -11.61 9.99
CA LYS A 24 17.52 -11.22 10.77
C LYS A 24 16.28 -11.73 10.07
N LEU A 25 15.55 -12.61 10.74
CA LEU A 25 14.21 -13.02 10.33
C LEU A 25 13.17 -12.17 11.05
N TYR A 26 12.21 -11.63 10.29
CA TYR A 26 10.96 -11.12 10.84
C TYR A 26 9.92 -12.25 10.73
N ASP A 27 9.47 -12.78 11.86
CA ASP A 27 8.58 -13.94 11.89
C ASP A 27 7.10 -13.53 11.81
N ILE A 28 6.23 -14.53 11.78
CA ILE A 28 4.79 -14.41 11.82
C ILE A 28 4.30 -13.39 12.86
N GLY A 29 3.41 -12.50 12.42
CA GLY A 29 2.81 -11.47 13.26
C GLY A 29 3.71 -10.28 13.52
N GLU A 30 4.88 -10.21 12.91
CA GLU A 30 5.66 -8.97 12.88
C GLU A 30 5.08 -7.95 11.91
N GLY A 31 4.68 -8.37 10.70
CA GLY A 31 4.04 -7.47 9.74
C GLY A 31 4.32 -7.78 8.28
N VAL A 32 3.93 -6.84 7.44
CA VAL A 32 4.17 -6.83 6.00
C VAL A 32 5.62 -6.41 5.74
N CYS A 33 6.32 -7.09 4.82
CA CYS A 33 7.72 -6.80 4.49
C CYS A 33 7.99 -5.31 4.19
N HIS A 34 7.12 -4.67 3.40
CA HIS A 34 7.27 -3.26 3.03
C HIS A 34 6.89 -2.26 4.13
N GLN A 35 6.36 -2.72 5.25
CA GLN A 35 6.23 -1.95 6.47
C GLN A 35 7.43 -2.17 7.39
N LEU A 36 7.85 -3.43 7.54
CA LEU A 36 8.93 -3.84 8.43
C LEU A 36 10.29 -3.29 8.03
N LEU A 37 10.61 -3.25 6.72
CA LEU A 37 11.91 -2.75 6.29
C LEU A 37 12.09 -1.26 6.62
N PRO A 38 11.13 -0.37 6.28
CA PRO A 38 11.15 1.01 6.75
C PRO A 38 11.21 1.15 8.28
N GLU A 39 10.38 0.41 9.01
CA GLU A 39 10.35 0.44 10.49
C GLU A 39 11.64 -0.09 11.14
N SER A 40 12.44 -0.88 10.40
CA SER A 40 13.74 -1.34 10.89
C SER A 40 14.79 -0.23 11.01
N GLY A 41 14.58 0.89 10.29
CA GLY A 41 15.51 2.01 10.27
C GLY A 41 16.79 1.76 9.45
N GLU A 42 16.84 0.68 8.67
CA GLU A 42 17.95 0.38 7.77
C GLU A 42 17.85 1.11 6.42
N VAL A 43 16.63 1.48 6.01
CA VAL A 43 16.33 2.14 4.73
C VAL A 43 15.95 3.60 4.99
N GLY A 44 16.53 4.50 4.21
CA GLY A 44 16.22 5.94 4.26
C GLY A 44 16.75 6.69 3.03
N PRO A 45 16.77 8.03 3.07
CA PRO A 45 17.15 8.86 1.93
C PRO A 45 18.52 8.50 1.34
N GLY A 46 18.58 8.41 0.01
CA GLY A 46 19.78 8.03 -0.75
C GLY A 46 20.09 6.53 -0.74
N SER A 47 19.26 5.68 -0.13
CA SER A 47 19.49 4.23 -0.15
C SER A 47 19.19 3.63 -1.53
N LEU A 48 19.93 2.58 -1.89
CA LEU A 48 19.65 1.70 -3.02
C LEU A 48 19.18 0.34 -2.48
N VAL A 49 17.95 -0.06 -2.79
CA VAL A 49 17.34 -1.27 -2.21
C VAL A 49 16.75 -2.19 -3.29
N ILE A 50 17.10 -3.47 -3.22
CA ILE A 50 16.46 -4.52 -4.01
C ILE A 50 15.66 -5.46 -3.09
N GLY A 51 14.58 -6.03 -3.60
CA GLY A 51 13.78 -7.00 -2.86
C GLY A 51 13.13 -8.02 -3.80
N ALA A 52 12.84 -9.22 -3.28
CA ALA A 52 12.13 -10.27 -4.04
C ALA A 52 10.61 -10.05 -4.10
N ASP A 53 10.15 -8.81 -3.93
CA ASP A 53 8.74 -8.43 -4.06
C ASP A 53 8.61 -7.24 -5.02
N SER A 54 7.59 -7.28 -5.89
CA SER A 54 7.33 -6.24 -6.88
C SER A 54 7.10 -4.86 -6.27
N HIS A 55 6.55 -4.78 -5.06
CA HIS A 55 6.20 -3.55 -4.37
C HIS A 55 7.34 -2.99 -3.53
N THR A 56 8.57 -3.48 -3.72
CA THR A 56 9.78 -2.88 -3.12
C THR A 56 9.93 -1.40 -3.48
N CYS A 57 9.32 -0.94 -4.58
CA CYS A 57 9.18 0.49 -4.95
C CYS A 57 8.55 1.38 -3.85
N THR A 58 7.89 0.80 -2.85
CA THR A 58 7.34 1.50 -1.67
C THR A 58 8.36 2.42 -1.00
N TYR A 59 9.65 2.04 -0.95
CA TYR A 59 10.67 2.81 -0.22
C TYR A 59 11.10 4.09 -0.94
N GLY A 60 10.67 4.31 -2.18
CA GLY A 60 10.85 5.60 -2.84
C GLY A 60 10.15 6.77 -2.13
N ALA A 61 9.15 6.48 -1.29
CA ALA A 61 8.57 7.46 -0.37
C ALA A 61 9.57 8.00 0.66
N LEU A 62 10.65 7.25 0.97
CA LEU A 62 11.75 7.66 1.83
C LEU A 62 12.93 8.24 1.04
N ASN A 63 12.74 8.61 -0.23
CA ASN A 63 13.82 9.06 -1.11
C ASN A 63 14.89 7.96 -1.34
N ALA A 64 14.48 6.69 -1.39
CA ALA A 64 15.34 5.57 -1.74
C ALA A 64 15.04 5.07 -3.16
N PHE A 65 16.07 4.77 -3.96
CA PHE A 65 15.84 4.03 -5.18
C PHE A 65 15.62 2.56 -4.83
N SER A 66 14.37 2.10 -4.95
CA SER A 66 14.00 0.74 -4.55
C SER A 66 13.21 0.00 -5.62
N THR A 67 13.59 -1.25 -5.90
CA THR A 67 12.98 -2.05 -6.97
C THR A 67 12.85 -3.52 -6.61
N GLY A 68 11.78 -4.15 -7.12
CA GLY A 68 11.67 -5.60 -7.14
C GLY A 68 12.67 -6.23 -8.12
N VAL A 69 13.16 -7.43 -7.80
CA VAL A 69 14.03 -8.26 -8.64
C VAL A 69 13.62 -9.73 -8.55
N GLY A 70 14.02 -10.53 -9.54
CA GLY A 70 13.77 -11.98 -9.54
C GLY A 70 14.65 -12.74 -8.54
N SER A 71 14.37 -14.02 -8.33
CA SER A 71 15.13 -14.87 -7.40
C SER A 71 16.60 -15.03 -7.80
N THR A 72 16.89 -15.14 -9.10
CA THR A 72 18.27 -15.21 -9.63
C THR A 72 19.06 -13.95 -9.33
N ASP A 73 18.47 -12.79 -9.62
CA ASP A 73 19.08 -11.49 -9.34
C ASP A 73 19.29 -11.31 -7.83
N LEU A 74 18.29 -11.66 -7.01
CA LEU A 74 18.42 -11.58 -5.55
C LEU A 74 19.57 -12.45 -5.05
N ALA A 75 19.70 -13.69 -5.54
CA ALA A 75 20.81 -14.56 -5.18
C ALA A 75 22.17 -13.96 -5.60
N GLY A 76 22.27 -13.42 -6.80
CA GLY A 76 23.47 -12.71 -7.27
C GLY A 76 23.81 -11.48 -6.40
N GLY A 77 22.80 -10.71 -6.01
CA GLY A 77 22.95 -9.57 -5.10
C GLY A 77 23.40 -9.97 -3.70
N LEU A 78 22.84 -11.04 -3.14
CA LEU A 78 23.24 -11.57 -1.83
C LEU A 78 24.69 -12.09 -1.82
N ILE A 79 25.14 -12.72 -2.91
CA ILE A 79 26.49 -13.27 -3.01
C ILE A 79 27.54 -12.17 -3.27
N SER A 80 27.25 -11.25 -4.19
CA SER A 80 28.24 -10.29 -4.67
C SER A 80 28.19 -8.92 -3.99
N GLY A 81 27.08 -8.59 -3.32
CA GLY A 81 26.80 -7.24 -2.82
C GLY A 81 26.61 -6.20 -3.93
N LYS A 82 26.47 -6.63 -5.19
CA LYS A 82 26.39 -5.76 -6.37
C LYS A 82 25.29 -6.24 -7.33
N MET A 83 24.84 -5.33 -8.19
CA MET A 83 23.81 -5.62 -9.18
C MET A 83 23.99 -4.68 -10.38
N TRP A 84 23.66 -5.16 -11.57
CA TRP A 84 23.61 -4.34 -12.78
C TRP A 84 22.25 -3.65 -12.90
N PHE A 85 22.26 -2.34 -13.14
CA PHE A 85 21.06 -1.56 -13.38
C PHE A 85 21.18 -0.82 -14.71
N LYS A 86 20.12 -0.87 -15.50
CA LYS A 86 19.88 0.12 -16.55
C LYS A 86 19.21 1.32 -15.89
N VAL A 87 19.84 2.50 -15.96
CA VAL A 87 19.28 3.73 -15.42
C VAL A 87 17.97 4.04 -16.17
N PRO A 88 16.82 4.13 -15.49
CA PRO A 88 15.55 4.43 -16.14
C PRO A 88 15.46 5.93 -16.45
N GLY A 89 14.69 6.29 -17.48
CA GLY A 89 14.22 7.67 -17.60
C GLY A 89 13.15 7.96 -16.53
N THR A 90 12.85 9.24 -16.27
CA THR A 90 11.89 9.64 -15.24
C THR A 90 10.67 10.32 -15.84
N ILE A 91 9.48 9.93 -15.39
CA ILE A 91 8.22 10.67 -15.57
C ILE A 91 7.94 11.46 -14.30
N LYS A 92 7.73 12.77 -14.41
CA LYS A 92 7.40 13.63 -13.27
C LYS A 92 5.89 13.83 -13.19
N PHE A 93 5.30 13.56 -12.03
CA PHE A 93 3.94 13.94 -11.69
C PHE A 93 3.96 15.17 -10.78
N VAL A 94 3.37 16.28 -11.24
CA VAL A 94 3.21 17.51 -10.46
C VAL A 94 1.76 17.59 -9.96
N CYS A 95 1.58 17.34 -8.67
CA CYS A 95 0.26 17.28 -8.03
C CYS A 95 -0.06 18.61 -7.34
N ASN A 96 -0.78 19.49 -8.05
CA ASN A 96 -1.11 20.84 -7.61
C ASN A 96 -2.34 20.85 -6.68
N GLY A 97 -2.39 21.79 -5.73
CA GLY A 97 -3.45 21.86 -4.73
C GLY A 97 -3.33 20.80 -3.63
N VAL A 98 -4.27 20.79 -2.69
CA VAL A 98 -4.34 19.81 -1.59
C VAL A 98 -5.59 18.94 -1.74
N LEU A 99 -5.51 17.69 -1.27
CA LEU A 99 -6.64 16.77 -1.35
C LEU A 99 -7.83 17.29 -0.53
N PRO A 100 -9.06 17.30 -1.07
CA PRO A 100 -10.23 17.73 -0.34
C PRO A 100 -10.65 16.70 0.73
N PRO A 101 -11.50 17.09 1.70
CA PRO A 101 -12.03 16.17 2.70
C PRO A 101 -12.66 14.91 2.07
N GLY A 102 -12.34 13.74 2.64
CA GLY A 102 -12.79 12.45 2.13
C GLY A 102 -11.95 11.86 1.00
N VAL A 103 -10.91 12.56 0.53
CA VAL A 103 -9.98 12.10 -0.50
C VAL A 103 -8.59 11.91 0.11
N TYR A 104 -7.98 10.76 -0.18
CA TYR A 104 -6.74 10.32 0.44
C TYR A 104 -5.68 9.95 -0.60
N SER A 105 -4.45 9.66 -0.15
CA SER A 105 -3.32 9.30 -1.03
C SER A 105 -3.62 8.12 -1.95
N LYS A 106 -4.44 7.17 -1.48
CA LYS A 106 -4.93 6.05 -2.29
C LYS A 106 -5.75 6.53 -3.49
N ASP A 107 -6.63 7.50 -3.30
CA ASP A 107 -7.45 8.06 -4.37
C ASP A 107 -6.56 8.79 -5.39
N LEU A 108 -5.57 9.55 -4.92
CA LEU A 108 -4.60 10.24 -5.80
C LEU A 108 -3.83 9.23 -6.67
N ILE A 109 -3.24 8.19 -6.08
CA ILE A 109 -2.45 7.25 -6.88
C ILE A 109 -3.32 6.42 -7.84
N LEU A 110 -4.55 6.04 -7.44
CA LEU A 110 -5.49 5.40 -8.36
C LEU A 110 -5.81 6.32 -9.53
N TYR A 111 -6.12 7.58 -9.28
CA TYR A 111 -6.36 8.57 -10.34
C TYR A 111 -5.18 8.68 -11.32
N LEU A 112 -3.95 8.76 -10.79
CA LEU A 112 -2.75 8.83 -11.63
C LEU A 112 -2.57 7.56 -12.47
N ILE A 113 -2.74 6.38 -11.88
CA ILE A 113 -2.67 5.09 -12.60
C ILE A 113 -3.73 5.03 -13.70
N GLY A 114 -4.98 5.42 -13.41
CA GLY A 114 -6.06 5.45 -14.40
C GLY A 114 -5.76 6.35 -15.61
N ARG A 115 -4.99 7.42 -15.42
CA ARG A 115 -4.58 8.33 -16.52
C ARG A 115 -3.46 7.80 -17.39
N VAL A 116 -2.53 7.04 -16.82
CA VAL A 116 -1.36 6.55 -17.57
C VAL A 116 -1.47 5.08 -17.98
N THR A 117 -2.42 4.36 -17.40
CA THR A 117 -2.66 2.91 -17.55
C THR A 117 -1.53 2.03 -17.01
N ALA A 118 -1.77 0.72 -16.96
CA ALA A 118 -0.89 -0.25 -16.31
C ALA A 118 0.54 -0.30 -16.90
N ASP A 119 0.73 0.10 -18.15
CA ASP A 119 2.03 0.07 -18.85
C ASP A 119 2.61 1.46 -19.10
N GLY A 120 1.95 2.52 -18.62
CA GLY A 120 2.24 3.93 -18.95
C GLY A 120 3.61 4.44 -18.51
N ALA A 121 4.26 3.76 -17.56
CA ALA A 121 5.58 4.08 -17.03
C ALA A 121 6.55 2.89 -17.10
N THR A 122 6.30 1.92 -18.00
CA THR A 122 7.18 0.77 -18.20
C THR A 122 8.63 1.18 -18.47
N TYR A 123 9.57 0.60 -17.72
CA TYR A 123 11.01 0.93 -17.71
C TYR A 123 11.38 2.34 -17.24
N MET A 124 10.43 3.11 -16.71
CA MET A 124 10.64 4.44 -16.18
C MET A 124 10.63 4.44 -14.65
N ALA A 125 11.35 5.36 -14.03
CA ALA A 125 11.03 5.80 -12.68
C ALA A 125 9.89 6.82 -12.76
N VAL A 126 9.11 6.93 -11.70
CA VAL A 126 8.14 8.02 -11.53
C VAL A 126 8.56 8.86 -10.33
N GLU A 127 8.58 10.17 -10.50
CA GLU A 127 8.83 11.14 -9.43
C GLU A 127 7.52 11.88 -9.13
N PHE A 128 7.08 11.84 -7.87
CA PHE A 128 5.89 12.55 -7.43
C PHE A 128 6.28 13.82 -6.66
N THR A 129 5.78 14.97 -7.10
CA THR A 129 6.02 16.28 -6.48
C THR A 129 4.73 17.12 -6.43
N GLY A 130 4.84 18.35 -5.96
CA GLY A 130 3.74 19.31 -5.87
C GLY A 130 3.13 19.43 -4.48
N GLU A 131 2.27 20.42 -4.32
CA GLU A 131 1.62 20.79 -3.06
C GLU A 131 0.92 19.61 -2.38
N ALA A 132 0.23 18.76 -3.16
CA ALA A 132 -0.46 17.61 -2.61
C ALA A 132 0.51 16.65 -1.94
N ILE A 133 1.63 16.33 -2.59
CA ILE A 133 2.67 15.42 -2.06
C ILE A 133 3.35 16.02 -0.82
N GLY A 134 3.61 17.34 -0.85
CA GLY A 134 4.13 18.09 0.28
C GLY A 134 3.19 18.06 1.50
N ALA A 135 1.87 18.11 1.27
CA ALA A 135 0.86 18.09 2.33
C ALA A 135 0.69 16.72 3.00
N LEU A 136 0.95 15.61 2.30
CA LEU A 136 0.79 14.26 2.84
C LEU A 136 1.68 13.95 4.06
N SER A 137 1.24 12.98 4.86
CA SER A 137 2.07 12.33 5.87
C SER A 137 3.08 11.39 5.20
N GLN A 138 4.11 10.96 5.92
CA GLN A 138 5.03 9.93 5.41
C GLN A 138 4.32 8.59 5.17
N GLU A 139 3.32 8.24 6.00
CA GLU A 139 2.52 7.02 5.86
C GLU A 139 1.70 7.03 4.55
N ALA A 140 1.21 8.20 4.16
CA ALA A 140 0.41 8.40 2.96
C ALA A 140 1.27 8.40 1.70
N ARG A 141 2.53 8.86 1.80
CA ARG A 141 3.53 8.75 0.72
C ARG A 141 3.88 7.31 0.40
N PHE A 142 3.97 6.43 1.41
CA PHE A 142 4.18 5.00 1.17
C PHE A 142 3.07 4.39 0.30
N THR A 143 1.82 4.81 0.48
CA THR A 143 0.70 4.35 -0.37
C THR A 143 0.92 4.67 -1.84
N ILE A 144 1.39 5.88 -2.15
CA ILE A 144 1.63 6.33 -3.53
C ILE A 144 2.83 5.57 -4.13
N SER A 145 3.97 5.57 -3.46
CA SER A 145 5.17 4.88 -3.96
C SER A 145 4.96 3.37 -4.09
N ASN A 146 4.17 2.75 -3.20
CA ASN A 146 3.81 1.33 -3.27
C ASN A 146 3.17 0.99 -4.62
N MET A 147 2.22 1.81 -5.08
CA MET A 147 1.48 1.50 -6.31
C MET A 147 2.16 1.99 -7.59
N ALA A 148 3.39 2.51 -7.54
CA ALA A 148 4.14 2.91 -8.73
C ALA A 148 4.31 1.74 -9.72
N ILE A 149 4.50 0.51 -9.22
CA ILE A 149 4.59 -0.68 -10.07
C ILE A 149 3.29 -1.01 -10.81
N GLU A 150 2.13 -0.54 -10.32
CA GLU A 150 0.82 -0.79 -10.95
C GLU A 150 0.57 0.09 -12.19
N MET A 151 1.48 1.02 -12.49
CA MET A 151 1.59 1.72 -13.78
C MET A 151 2.85 1.31 -14.58
N GLY A 152 3.50 0.21 -14.18
CA GLY A 152 4.69 -0.34 -14.83
C GLY A 152 6.01 0.32 -14.41
N ALA A 153 5.98 1.27 -13.48
CA ALA A 153 7.17 2.01 -13.07
C ALA A 153 8.17 1.12 -12.31
N LYS A 154 9.45 1.36 -12.56
CA LYS A 154 10.58 0.69 -11.91
C LYS A 154 10.73 1.11 -10.44
N ALA A 155 10.44 2.37 -10.13
CA ALA A 155 10.52 2.97 -8.80
C ALA A 155 9.53 4.16 -8.71
N GLY A 156 9.02 4.44 -7.51
CA GLY A 156 8.15 5.58 -7.24
C GLY A 156 8.77 6.52 -6.20
N LEU A 157 9.44 7.56 -6.67
CA LEU A 157 10.32 8.41 -5.89
C LEU A 157 9.61 9.66 -5.38
N MET A 158 9.99 10.09 -4.18
CA MET A 158 9.64 11.38 -3.60
C MET A 158 10.87 11.99 -2.94
N GLU A 159 10.87 13.31 -2.80
CA GLU A 159 11.90 14.02 -2.04
C GLU A 159 11.77 13.71 -0.54
N ALA A 160 12.90 13.73 0.16
CA ALA A 160 12.93 13.63 1.61
C ALA A 160 12.79 15.03 2.22
N ASP A 161 11.75 15.23 3.03
CA ASP A 161 11.51 16.46 3.76
C ASP A 161 11.51 16.21 5.28
N ASP A 162 11.15 17.25 6.05
CA ASP A 162 11.09 17.17 7.51
C ASP A 162 10.16 16.07 8.02
N LYS A 163 9.07 15.74 7.29
CA LYS A 163 8.15 14.66 7.66
C LYS A 163 8.81 13.30 7.47
N THR A 164 9.58 13.12 6.39
CA THR A 164 10.40 11.94 6.16
C THR A 164 11.39 11.71 7.31
N PHE A 165 12.14 12.75 7.68
CA PHE A 165 13.10 12.63 8.77
C PHE A 165 12.43 12.48 10.15
N ALA A 166 11.30 13.16 10.39
CA ALA A 166 10.54 13.00 11.62
C ALA A 166 10.00 11.58 11.80
N TRP A 167 9.53 10.96 10.72
CA TRP A 167 9.09 9.58 10.73
C TRP A 167 10.26 8.62 11.01
N LEU A 168 11.41 8.79 10.33
CA LEU A 168 12.59 7.93 10.51
C LEU A 168 13.18 7.99 11.93
N ARG A 169 13.17 9.16 12.58
CA ARG A 169 13.67 9.34 13.95
C ARG A 169 12.95 8.48 15.00
N ARG A 170 11.74 7.97 14.69
CA ARG A 170 11.00 7.03 15.56
C ARG A 170 11.64 5.64 15.59
N PHE A 171 12.48 5.30 14.60
CA PHE A 171 13.00 3.96 14.36
C PHE A 171 14.52 3.89 14.41
N THR A 172 15.22 4.97 14.07
CA THR A 172 16.68 4.97 13.96
C THR A 172 17.29 6.34 14.21
N SER A 173 18.54 6.34 14.69
CA SER A 173 19.43 7.50 14.75
C SER A 173 20.43 7.54 13.59
N ARG A 174 20.34 6.60 12.64
CA ARG A 174 21.20 6.56 11.45
C ARG A 174 21.05 7.86 10.65
N LYS A 175 22.19 8.39 10.19
CA LYS A 175 22.23 9.53 9.28
C LYS A 175 22.09 9.05 7.85
N PHE A 176 21.21 9.70 7.09
CA PHE A 176 20.96 9.45 5.69
C PHE A 176 21.34 10.69 4.88
N THR A 177 21.75 10.49 3.63
CA THR A 177 22.09 11.59 2.72
C THR A 177 21.02 11.62 1.64
N PRO A 178 20.08 12.59 1.68
CA PRO A 178 19.04 12.69 0.67
C PRO A 178 19.63 13.01 -0.69
N VAL A 179 18.93 12.55 -1.73
CA VAL A 179 19.24 12.83 -3.13
C VAL A 179 18.08 13.64 -3.71
N THR A 180 18.39 14.82 -4.22
CA THR A 180 17.44 15.73 -4.84
C THR A 180 17.67 15.79 -6.35
N ALA A 181 16.63 16.06 -7.11
CA ALA A 181 16.80 16.35 -8.53
C ALA A 181 17.52 17.70 -8.70
N ASP A 182 18.42 17.77 -9.68
CA ASP A 182 19.02 19.05 -10.05
C ASP A 182 17.97 19.97 -10.71
N PRO A 183 18.11 21.31 -10.61
CA PRO A 183 17.16 22.25 -11.22
C PRO A 183 17.00 22.09 -12.73
N ASP A 184 18.02 21.59 -13.42
CA ASP A 184 18.05 21.33 -14.86
C ASP A 184 17.85 19.84 -15.21
N ALA A 185 17.37 19.02 -14.27
CA ALA A 185 17.07 17.62 -14.51
C ALA A 185 16.09 17.43 -15.68
N VAL A 186 16.45 16.56 -16.62
CA VAL A 186 15.64 16.26 -17.82
C VAL A 186 14.68 15.11 -17.54
N TYR A 187 13.39 15.37 -17.71
CA TYR A 187 12.32 14.38 -17.58
C TYR A 187 11.86 13.91 -18.95
N ALA A 188 11.56 12.62 -19.07
CA ALA A 188 10.98 12.08 -20.30
C ALA A 188 9.58 12.62 -20.55
N ARG A 189 8.80 12.82 -19.49
CA ARG A 189 7.47 13.43 -19.49
C ARG A 189 7.23 14.15 -18.18
N VAL A 190 6.50 15.26 -18.25
CA VAL A 190 5.95 15.96 -17.07
C VAL A 190 4.43 15.93 -17.20
N LEU A 191 3.75 15.46 -16.17
CA LEU A 191 2.30 15.29 -16.12
C LEU A 191 1.77 16.06 -14.91
N GLU A 192 0.85 16.96 -15.14
CA GLU A 192 0.21 17.72 -14.07
C GLU A 192 -1.13 17.11 -13.67
N CYS A 193 -1.46 17.15 -12.38
CA CYS A 193 -2.80 16.88 -11.88
C CYS A 193 -3.26 17.96 -10.89
N ASP A 194 -4.55 18.28 -10.95
CA ASP A 194 -5.22 19.17 -10.00
C ASP A 194 -5.83 18.30 -8.89
N ALA A 195 -5.11 18.17 -7.78
CA ALA A 195 -5.50 17.33 -6.65
C ALA A 195 -6.69 17.91 -5.86
N ALA A 196 -6.93 19.23 -5.95
CA ALA A 196 -8.01 19.91 -5.23
C ALA A 196 -9.40 19.59 -5.80
N LYS A 197 -9.47 19.19 -7.06
CA LYS A 197 -10.71 18.77 -7.73
C LYS A 197 -10.94 17.26 -7.70
N LEU A 198 -10.09 16.51 -7.02
CA LEU A 198 -10.19 15.07 -7.01
C LEU A 198 -11.37 14.61 -6.16
N GLU A 199 -12.09 13.59 -6.63
CA GLU A 199 -13.10 12.88 -5.86
C GLU A 199 -12.54 11.55 -5.35
N PRO A 200 -13.17 10.89 -4.36
CA PRO A 200 -12.76 9.54 -3.97
C PRO A 200 -12.77 8.61 -5.20
N GLN A 201 -11.78 7.75 -5.33
CA GLN A 201 -11.57 6.91 -6.52
C GLN A 201 -11.77 5.43 -6.20
N VAL A 202 -12.22 4.68 -7.21
CA VAL A 202 -12.37 3.23 -7.14
C VAL A 202 -11.79 2.59 -8.40
N ALA A 203 -10.85 1.66 -8.21
CA ALA A 203 -10.38 0.79 -9.29
C ALA A 203 -11.30 -0.43 -9.41
N ARG A 204 -12.00 -0.54 -10.53
CA ARG A 204 -12.95 -1.63 -10.81
C ARG A 204 -12.22 -2.89 -11.29
N PRO A 205 -12.80 -4.08 -11.11
CA PRO A 205 -12.22 -5.30 -11.64
C PRO A 205 -12.03 -5.24 -13.17
N HIS A 206 -11.10 -5.97 -13.76
CA HIS A 206 -10.05 -6.79 -13.14
C HIS A 206 -8.66 -6.21 -13.39
N ARG A 207 -8.58 -4.87 -13.51
CA ARG A 207 -7.32 -4.16 -13.74
C ARG A 207 -7.25 -2.93 -12.85
N VAL A 208 -6.05 -2.63 -12.36
CA VAL A 208 -5.82 -1.52 -11.42
C VAL A 208 -6.05 -0.16 -12.09
N ASP A 209 -5.81 -0.07 -13.40
CA ASP A 209 -6.02 1.13 -14.22
C ASP A 209 -7.47 1.36 -14.66
N ASN A 210 -8.42 0.47 -14.33
CA ASN A 210 -9.84 0.68 -14.57
C ASN A 210 -10.47 1.57 -13.48
N VAL A 211 -10.01 2.81 -13.38
CA VAL A 211 -10.35 3.73 -12.30
C VAL A 211 -11.49 4.65 -12.69
N VAL A 212 -12.44 4.81 -11.77
CA VAL A 212 -13.53 5.79 -11.85
C VAL A 212 -13.65 6.56 -10.54
N PRO A 213 -14.22 7.77 -10.56
CA PRO A 213 -14.74 8.39 -9.34
C PRO A 213 -15.72 7.45 -8.65
N VAL A 214 -15.82 7.52 -7.33
CA VAL A 214 -16.67 6.63 -6.52
C VAL A 214 -18.13 6.64 -6.98
N SER A 215 -18.62 7.78 -7.48
CA SER A 215 -19.96 7.93 -8.08
C SER A 215 -20.20 6.98 -9.27
N GLY A 216 -19.17 6.63 -10.03
CA GLY A 216 -19.21 5.68 -11.15
C GLY A 216 -19.27 4.20 -10.74
N ALA A 217 -19.09 3.89 -9.46
CA ALA A 217 -19.20 2.54 -8.90
C ALA A 217 -20.20 2.45 -7.74
N ALA A 218 -20.78 3.58 -7.32
CA ALA A 218 -21.67 3.69 -6.18
C ALA A 218 -22.89 2.77 -6.33
N GLY A 219 -23.32 2.18 -5.23
CA GLY A 219 -24.49 1.30 -5.19
C GLY A 219 -24.20 -0.17 -5.53
N LYS A 220 -23.02 -0.51 -6.07
CA LYS A 220 -22.62 -1.90 -6.28
C LYS A 220 -22.57 -2.64 -4.93
N PRO A 221 -23.35 -3.73 -4.73
CA PRO A 221 -23.32 -4.50 -3.48
C PRO A 221 -21.95 -5.06 -3.17
N VAL A 222 -21.61 -5.15 -1.88
CA VAL A 222 -20.35 -5.70 -1.36
C VAL A 222 -20.68 -6.78 -0.35
N GLN A 223 -19.89 -7.87 -0.34
CA GLN A 223 -20.00 -8.95 0.65
C GLN A 223 -18.76 -9.03 1.56
N GLN A 224 -17.63 -8.51 1.10
CA GLN A 224 -16.40 -8.46 1.89
C GLN A 224 -15.72 -7.10 1.75
N ALA A 225 -15.33 -6.52 2.88
CA ALA A 225 -14.49 -5.35 2.95
C ALA A 225 -13.12 -5.74 3.55
N VAL A 226 -12.03 -5.18 3.04
CA VAL A 226 -10.68 -5.46 3.54
C VAL A 226 -9.90 -4.16 3.73
N ILE A 227 -9.52 -3.87 4.97
CA ILE A 227 -8.65 -2.72 5.33
C ILE A 227 -7.32 -3.26 5.83
N GLY A 228 -6.23 -2.96 5.13
CA GLY A 228 -4.89 -3.42 5.51
C GLY A 228 -3.94 -3.59 4.33
N THR A 229 -2.93 -4.46 4.51
CA THR A 229 -1.83 -4.79 3.57
C THR A 229 -0.67 -3.77 3.55
N CYS A 230 0.26 -3.89 2.59
CA CYS A 230 1.37 -2.93 2.42
C CYS A 230 0.89 -1.55 1.98
N THR A 231 -0.26 -1.45 1.30
CA THR A 231 -0.70 -0.20 0.68
C THR A 231 -1.41 0.72 1.66
N ASN A 232 -2.29 0.20 2.50
CA ASN A 232 -3.03 0.98 3.49
C ASN A 232 -3.44 0.12 4.69
N GLY A 233 -2.53 -0.07 5.63
CA GLY A 233 -2.75 -0.77 6.90
C GLY A 233 -2.01 -0.14 8.07
N ARG A 234 -1.51 1.09 7.88
CA ARG A 234 -0.74 1.85 8.86
C ARG A 234 -1.68 2.53 9.86
N LEU A 235 -1.10 3.17 10.87
CA LEU A 235 -1.87 3.74 11.96
C LEU A 235 -2.86 4.80 11.47
N GLU A 236 -2.45 5.66 10.52
CA GLU A 236 -3.36 6.64 9.95
C GLU A 236 -4.54 6.00 9.20
N ASP A 237 -4.30 4.91 8.46
CA ASP A 237 -5.34 4.21 7.69
C ASP A 237 -6.40 3.62 8.62
N LEU A 238 -5.94 3.00 9.72
CA LEU A 238 -6.81 2.43 10.75
C LEU A 238 -7.59 3.52 11.49
N ARG A 239 -6.98 4.69 11.74
CA ARG A 239 -7.65 5.83 12.35
C ARG A 239 -8.75 6.40 11.47
N ILE A 240 -8.51 6.52 10.16
CA ILE A 240 -9.54 6.92 9.18
C ILE A 240 -10.72 5.96 9.21
N ALA A 241 -10.45 4.66 9.17
CA ALA A 241 -11.50 3.64 9.21
C ALA A 241 -12.30 3.68 10.52
N ALA A 242 -11.63 3.82 11.67
CA ALA A 242 -12.29 3.92 12.96
C ALA A 242 -13.14 5.19 13.11
N GLY A 243 -12.72 6.32 12.53
CA GLY A 243 -13.53 7.54 12.50
C GLY A 243 -14.88 7.35 11.80
N ILE A 244 -14.91 6.57 10.72
CA ILE A 244 -16.14 6.23 10.00
C ILE A 244 -16.94 5.13 10.71
N LEU A 245 -16.28 4.14 11.32
CA LEU A 245 -16.94 3.00 11.95
C LEU A 245 -17.41 3.28 13.38
N GLY A 246 -16.87 4.29 14.05
CA GLY A 246 -17.20 4.66 15.43
C GLY A 246 -18.69 4.87 15.66
N GLY A 247 -19.25 4.15 16.64
CA GLY A 247 -20.68 4.19 16.97
C GLY A 247 -21.62 3.54 15.94
N ARG A 248 -21.07 2.92 14.88
CA ARG A 248 -21.85 2.25 13.82
C ARG A 248 -21.63 0.73 13.87
N LYS A 249 -22.43 0.00 13.10
CA LYS A 249 -22.26 -1.44 12.88
C LYS A 249 -22.05 -1.69 11.40
N ILE A 250 -21.17 -2.63 11.07
CA ILE A 250 -21.00 -3.13 9.71
C ILE A 250 -22.32 -3.73 9.23
N HIS A 251 -22.61 -3.57 7.94
CA HIS A 251 -23.81 -4.13 7.33
C HIS A 251 -23.87 -5.65 7.55
N ARG A 252 -25.05 -6.18 7.88
CA ARG A 252 -25.23 -7.60 8.27
C ARG A 252 -24.73 -8.61 7.23
N ASP A 253 -24.74 -8.22 5.96
CA ASP A 253 -24.35 -9.05 4.81
C ASP A 253 -22.88 -8.79 4.38
N VAL A 254 -22.12 -7.99 5.14
CA VAL A 254 -20.71 -7.69 4.90
C VAL A 254 -19.84 -8.23 6.02
N ARG A 255 -18.73 -8.88 5.64
CA ARG A 255 -17.62 -9.13 6.55
C ARG A 255 -16.49 -8.11 6.33
N LEU A 256 -16.13 -7.37 7.36
CA LEU A 256 -14.96 -6.49 7.34
C LEU A 256 -13.77 -7.19 7.98
N ILE A 257 -12.69 -7.34 7.21
CA ILE A 257 -11.42 -7.91 7.65
C ILE A 257 -10.40 -6.78 7.78
N VAL A 258 -9.72 -6.70 8.92
CA VAL A 258 -8.72 -5.67 9.19
C VAL A 258 -7.36 -6.30 9.47
N ALA A 259 -6.36 -5.94 8.67
CA ALA A 259 -4.99 -6.43 8.75
C ALA A 259 -4.01 -5.25 9.00
N PRO A 260 -3.61 -4.98 10.25
CA PRO A 260 -2.59 -4.00 10.56
C PRO A 260 -1.28 -4.32 9.83
N SER A 261 -0.56 -3.30 9.38
CA SER A 261 0.65 -3.49 8.57
C SER A 261 1.83 -4.04 9.35
N SER A 262 1.87 -3.85 10.68
CA SER A 262 2.90 -4.39 11.57
C SER A 262 2.38 -4.61 12.98
N ARG A 263 3.12 -5.38 13.79
CA ARG A 263 2.91 -5.53 15.23
C ARG A 263 2.92 -4.18 15.93
N ARG A 264 3.85 -3.31 15.54
CA ARG A 264 3.96 -1.98 16.13
C ARG A 264 2.70 -1.16 15.87
N VAL A 265 2.26 -1.11 14.61
CA VAL A 265 0.99 -0.45 14.24
C VAL A 265 -0.19 -1.05 15.00
N PHE A 266 -0.23 -2.37 15.15
CA PHE A 266 -1.31 -3.03 15.88
C PHE A 266 -1.34 -2.65 17.36
N LEU A 267 -0.18 -2.60 18.03
CA LEU A 267 -0.07 -2.16 19.42
C LEU A 267 -0.40 -0.67 19.59
N ASP A 268 0.11 0.19 18.70
CA ASP A 268 -0.17 1.63 18.73
C ASP A 268 -1.67 1.89 18.52
N ALA A 269 -2.32 1.21 17.56
CA ALA A 269 -3.75 1.30 17.34
C ALA A 269 -4.58 0.76 18.52
N MET A 270 -4.09 -0.26 19.22
CA MET A 270 -4.76 -0.78 20.42
C MET A 270 -4.67 0.22 21.58
N ALA A 271 -3.50 0.87 21.76
CA ALA A 271 -3.32 1.91 22.76
C ALA A 271 -4.22 3.14 22.51
N GLU A 272 -4.50 3.47 21.24
CA GLU A 272 -5.43 4.55 20.86
C GLU A 272 -6.91 4.15 20.91
N GLY A 273 -7.26 2.90 21.28
CA GLY A 273 -8.65 2.42 21.26
C GLY A 273 -9.23 2.22 19.85
N ILE A 274 -8.42 2.36 18.80
CA ILE A 274 -8.81 2.14 17.39
C ILE A 274 -9.24 0.69 17.19
N ILE A 275 -8.46 -0.27 17.71
CA ILE A 275 -8.79 -1.70 17.59
C ILE A 275 -10.12 -2.01 18.27
N GLN A 276 -10.37 -1.45 19.46
CA GLN A 276 -11.65 -1.60 20.15
C GLN A 276 -12.80 -1.06 19.30
N THR A 277 -12.67 0.15 18.76
CA THR A 277 -13.67 0.77 17.89
C THR A 277 -14.02 -0.10 16.68
N LEU A 278 -13.00 -0.66 16.01
CA LEU A 278 -13.20 -1.51 14.83
C LEU A 278 -13.90 -2.83 15.20
N VAL A 279 -13.49 -3.47 16.30
CA VAL A 279 -14.09 -4.73 16.78
C VAL A 279 -15.53 -4.50 17.25
N GLU A 280 -15.79 -3.41 17.96
CA GLU A 280 -17.14 -3.03 18.38
C GLU A 280 -18.07 -2.78 17.18
N ALA A 281 -17.55 -2.24 16.08
CA ALA A 281 -18.32 -2.11 14.83
C ALA A 281 -18.64 -3.47 14.16
N GLY A 282 -17.95 -4.55 14.57
CA GLY A 282 -18.10 -5.92 14.07
C GLY A 282 -16.96 -6.38 13.16
N ALA A 283 -15.84 -5.66 13.09
CA ALA A 283 -14.71 -6.03 12.25
C ALA A 283 -13.95 -7.23 12.82
N VAL A 284 -13.39 -8.06 11.94
CA VAL A 284 -12.53 -9.18 12.33
C VAL A 284 -11.07 -8.78 12.10
N MET A 285 -10.30 -8.81 13.18
CA MET A 285 -8.86 -8.58 13.13
C MET A 285 -8.14 -9.84 12.65
N VAL A 286 -7.21 -9.70 11.72
CA VAL A 286 -6.24 -10.75 11.37
C VAL A 286 -4.85 -10.38 11.87
N THR A 287 -3.99 -11.39 12.01
CA THR A 287 -2.59 -11.20 12.38
C THR A 287 -1.91 -10.19 11.43
N PRO A 288 -1.07 -9.26 11.95
CA PRO A 288 -0.36 -8.31 11.09
C PRO A 288 0.34 -8.99 9.92
N GLY A 289 0.07 -8.50 8.71
CA GLY A 289 0.52 -9.15 7.47
C GLY A 289 -0.34 -8.80 6.25
N CYS A 290 -0.17 -9.56 5.16
CA CYS A 290 -0.80 -9.29 3.87
C CYS A 290 -2.13 -10.02 3.64
N GLY A 291 -2.64 -10.84 4.57
CA GLY A 291 -3.86 -11.61 4.33
C GLY A 291 -5.12 -10.72 4.26
N PRO A 292 -6.04 -10.90 3.28
CA PRO A 292 -6.09 -11.92 2.22
C PRO A 292 -5.54 -11.48 0.84
N CYS A 293 -4.70 -10.46 0.73
CA CYS A 293 -4.24 -9.85 -0.55
C CYS A 293 -3.74 -10.83 -1.61
N VAL A 294 -3.09 -11.93 -1.22
CA VAL A 294 -2.53 -12.95 -2.12
C VAL A 294 -3.33 -14.26 -2.15
N GLY A 295 -4.52 -14.28 -1.54
CA GLY A 295 -5.42 -15.43 -1.59
C GLY A 295 -5.00 -16.64 -0.75
N THR A 296 -4.11 -16.45 0.22
CA THR A 296 -3.57 -17.56 1.01
C THR A 296 -4.01 -17.55 2.47
N HIS A 297 -4.55 -16.45 3.02
CA HIS A 297 -4.80 -16.38 4.46
C HIS A 297 -6.00 -15.50 4.82
N ASN A 298 -6.95 -16.05 5.60
CA ASN A 298 -8.08 -15.38 6.25
C ASN A 298 -8.83 -14.36 5.37
N GLY A 299 -9.83 -14.84 4.60
CA GLY A 299 -10.71 -13.97 3.80
C GLY A 299 -10.71 -14.24 2.29
N VAL A 300 -10.55 -15.50 1.88
CA VAL A 300 -10.77 -15.90 0.48
C VAL A 300 -12.27 -15.73 0.16
N PRO A 301 -12.65 -14.94 -0.85
CA PRO A 301 -14.05 -14.75 -1.21
C PRO A 301 -14.64 -15.96 -1.94
N SER A 302 -15.95 -16.12 -1.83
CA SER A 302 -16.74 -17.13 -2.52
C SER A 302 -17.10 -16.69 -3.94
N ASP A 303 -17.72 -17.59 -4.70
CA ASP A 303 -18.17 -17.33 -6.07
C ASP A 303 -19.21 -16.21 -6.11
N GLY A 304 -19.04 -15.26 -7.04
CA GLY A 304 -19.96 -14.14 -7.24
C GLY A 304 -19.88 -13.04 -6.18
N GLU A 305 -19.03 -13.17 -5.17
CA GLU A 305 -18.86 -12.14 -4.16
C GLU A 305 -18.07 -10.94 -4.69
N THR A 306 -18.51 -9.75 -4.27
CA THR A 306 -17.81 -8.50 -4.48
C THR A 306 -17.01 -8.12 -3.23
N VAL A 307 -15.71 -7.93 -3.41
CA VAL A 307 -14.78 -7.44 -2.39
C VAL A 307 -14.44 -5.98 -2.67
N ILE A 308 -14.49 -5.11 -1.65
CA ILE A 308 -13.85 -3.78 -1.69
C ILE A 308 -12.65 -3.77 -0.75
N SER A 309 -11.47 -3.39 -1.26
CA SER A 309 -10.21 -3.58 -0.55
C SER A 309 -9.27 -2.38 -0.66
N THR A 310 -8.49 -2.16 0.39
CA THR A 310 -7.39 -1.19 0.35
C THR A 310 -6.09 -1.75 -0.25
N ALA A 311 -6.08 -3.01 -0.68
CA ALA A 311 -4.95 -3.65 -1.37
C ALA A 311 -4.59 -2.96 -2.69
N ASN A 312 -3.49 -3.40 -3.33
CA ASN A 312 -2.97 -2.79 -4.56
C ASN A 312 -3.38 -3.49 -5.86
N ARG A 313 -3.92 -4.71 -5.80
CA ARG A 313 -4.20 -5.55 -6.99
C ARG A 313 -5.61 -6.14 -6.97
N ASN A 314 -6.24 -6.18 -8.14
CA ASN A 314 -7.62 -6.65 -8.32
C ASN A 314 -7.83 -7.60 -9.51
N PHE A 315 -6.76 -8.21 -10.03
CA PHE A 315 -6.87 -9.19 -11.10
C PHE A 315 -7.63 -10.45 -10.66
N LYS A 316 -8.19 -11.19 -11.64
CA LYS A 316 -8.92 -12.44 -11.38
C LYS A 316 -8.05 -13.41 -10.57
N GLY A 317 -8.62 -13.97 -9.51
CA GLY A 317 -7.94 -14.94 -8.65
C GLY A 317 -6.98 -14.31 -7.65
N ARG A 318 -6.85 -12.98 -7.58
CA ARG A 318 -5.88 -12.32 -6.70
C ARG A 318 -6.06 -12.69 -5.23
N MET A 319 -7.31 -12.76 -4.77
CA MET A 319 -7.67 -13.16 -3.41
C MET A 319 -8.02 -14.65 -3.30
N GLY A 320 -7.54 -15.49 -4.21
CA GLY A 320 -7.64 -16.95 -4.15
C GLY A 320 -8.79 -17.54 -4.97
N ASN A 321 -9.86 -16.78 -5.20
CA ASN A 321 -10.99 -17.21 -6.04
C ASN A 321 -11.08 -16.35 -7.32
N SER A 322 -11.07 -16.98 -8.49
CA SER A 322 -11.19 -16.30 -9.79
C SER A 322 -12.61 -15.85 -10.15
N ASN A 323 -13.62 -16.33 -9.44
CA ASN A 323 -15.03 -15.99 -9.63
C ASN A 323 -15.50 -14.82 -8.75
N ALA A 324 -14.59 -14.23 -7.96
CA ALA A 324 -14.85 -13.04 -7.16
C ALA A 324 -14.43 -11.75 -7.90
N GLU A 325 -15.12 -10.66 -7.60
CA GLU A 325 -14.79 -9.32 -8.10
C GLU A 325 -14.09 -8.52 -7.00
N ILE A 326 -13.01 -7.82 -7.33
CA ILE A 326 -12.23 -7.02 -6.38
C ILE A 326 -12.22 -5.56 -6.84
N TYR A 327 -12.65 -4.66 -5.97
CA TYR A 327 -12.58 -3.21 -6.15
C TYR A 327 -11.51 -2.66 -5.21
N LEU A 328 -10.68 -1.74 -5.69
CA LEU A 328 -9.66 -1.08 -4.86
C LEU A 328 -10.11 0.33 -4.52
N ALA A 329 -10.00 0.71 -3.24
CA ALA A 329 -10.38 2.05 -2.79
C ALA A 329 -9.58 2.46 -1.54
N SER A 330 -9.71 3.73 -1.12
CA SER A 330 -9.11 4.24 0.11
C SER A 330 -9.72 3.60 1.38
N PRO A 331 -9.03 3.64 2.53
CA PRO A 331 -9.59 3.17 3.80
C PRO A 331 -10.95 3.78 4.13
N ALA A 332 -11.13 5.06 3.78
CA ALA A 332 -12.39 5.75 4.00
C ALA A 332 -13.53 5.15 3.17
N THR A 333 -13.32 5.00 1.86
CA THR A 333 -14.32 4.41 0.95
C THR A 333 -14.64 2.96 1.33
N VAL A 334 -13.63 2.18 1.73
CA VAL A 334 -13.83 0.79 2.21
C VAL A 334 -14.65 0.76 3.50
N ALA A 335 -14.34 1.62 4.48
CA ALA A 335 -15.08 1.69 5.74
C ALA A 335 -16.54 2.13 5.53
N ALA A 336 -16.78 3.17 4.72
CA ALA A 336 -18.12 3.62 4.35
C ALA A 336 -18.92 2.50 3.67
N SER A 337 -18.30 1.80 2.72
CA SER A 337 -18.93 0.69 2.00
C SER A 337 -19.23 -0.51 2.90
N ALA A 338 -18.41 -0.74 3.93
CA ALA A 338 -18.67 -1.78 4.93
C ALA A 338 -19.90 -1.47 5.79
N VAL A 339 -20.13 -0.20 6.12
CA VAL A 339 -21.31 0.24 6.88
C VAL A 339 -22.59 0.09 6.05
N THR A 340 -22.55 0.41 4.75
CA THR A 340 -23.75 0.48 3.92
C THR A 340 -24.05 -0.78 3.12
N GLY A 341 -23.13 -1.75 3.05
CA GLY A 341 -23.31 -2.98 2.26
C GLY A 341 -23.08 -2.82 0.76
N LYS A 342 -22.62 -1.66 0.31
CA LYS A 342 -22.44 -1.32 -1.10
C LYS A 342 -21.35 -0.26 -1.26
N ILE A 343 -20.73 -0.18 -2.44
CA ILE A 343 -19.74 0.88 -2.72
C ILE A 343 -20.39 2.24 -2.47
N THR A 344 -19.80 3.03 -1.58
CA THR A 344 -20.38 4.27 -1.05
C THR A 344 -19.33 5.36 -0.97
N ASP A 345 -19.75 6.60 -1.22
CA ASP A 345 -18.92 7.77 -1.08
C ASP A 345 -18.61 8.04 0.40
N PRO A 346 -17.32 8.07 0.82
CA PRO A 346 -16.98 8.31 2.21
C PRO A 346 -17.33 9.70 2.71
N ARG A 347 -17.56 10.68 1.83
CA ARG A 347 -17.93 12.05 2.21
C ARG A 347 -19.28 12.12 2.93
N GLU A 348 -20.12 11.09 2.82
CA GLU A 348 -21.37 10.97 3.59
C GLU A 348 -21.14 10.72 5.10
N PHE A 349 -19.90 10.44 5.52
CA PHE A 349 -19.54 10.01 6.88
C PHE A 349 -18.51 10.91 7.57
N ILE A 350 -18.03 11.97 6.90
CA ILE A 350 -16.93 12.84 7.33
C ILE A 350 -17.45 14.24 7.59
#